data_AF-A0AAW6YQ82-F1
#
_entry.id   AF-A0AAW6YQ82-F1
#
_cell.length_a   1.000
_cell.length_b   1.000
_cell.length_c   1.000
_cell.angle_alpha   90.00
_cell.angle_beta   90.00
_cell.angle_gamma   90.00
#
_symmetry.space_group_name_H-M   'P 1'
#
loop_
_entity.id
_entity.type
_entity.pdbx_description
1 polymer ?
#
loop_
_entity_poly.entity_id
_entity_poly.type
_entity_poly.pdbx_seq_one_letter_code
_entity_poly.pdbx_strand_id
1 'polypeptide(L)'
;IECYVTGTGHRSLEVFVKVIGENYQENRKFIGATSFLTFVATPKEDEDFTMPKIQPETDEERYICAGYGSRRKIRQEQRKEDQIIQ
;
A
#
# COMPACT_ATOMS: atom_id res chain seq x y z
N ILE A 1 9.74 -4.21 10.79
CA ILE A 1 9.03 -3.71 9.59
C ILE A 1 7.56 -3.96 9.84
N GLU A 2 6.72 -2.96 9.62
CA GLU A 2 5.27 -3.09 9.74
C GLU A 2 4.63 -2.74 8.40
N CYS A 3 3.58 -3.47 8.02
CA CYS A 3 2.87 -3.24 6.78
C CYS A 3 1.38 -3.57 6.90
N TYR A 4 0.57 -2.82 6.14
CA TYR A 4 -0.87 -3.04 6.06
C TYR A 4 -1.42 -2.52 4.72
N VAL A 5 -2.59 -3.03 4.34
CA VAL A 5 -3.27 -2.66 3.10
C VAL A 5 -3.93 -1.30 3.27
N THR A 6 -3.65 -0.38 2.34
CA THR A 6 -4.18 0.99 2.37
C THR A 6 -5.26 1.25 1.33
N GLY A 7 -5.41 0.34 0.37
CA GLY A 7 -6.52 0.37 -0.57
C GLY A 7 -6.53 -0.80 -1.53
N THR A 8 -7.71 -1.11 -2.04
CA THR A 8 -7.94 -2.18 -3.00
C THR A 8 -8.60 -1.64 -4.26
N GLY A 9 -8.14 -2.14 -5.41
CA GLY A 9 -8.80 -2.02 -6.71
C GLY A 9 -9.52 -3.32 -7.05
N HIS A 10 -9.73 -3.61 -8.34
CA HIS A 10 -10.39 -4.86 -8.75
C HIS A 10 -9.55 -6.10 -8.36
N ARG A 11 -8.30 -6.15 -8.84
CA ARG A 11 -7.32 -7.22 -8.52
C ARG A 11 -6.04 -6.69 -7.89
N SER A 12 -5.91 -5.37 -7.76
CA SER A 12 -4.72 -4.73 -7.21
C SER A 12 -4.92 -4.34 -5.75
N LEU A 13 -3.86 -4.37 -4.95
CA LEU A 13 -3.84 -3.76 -3.62
C LEU A 13 -2.63 -2.83 -3.47
N GLU A 14 -2.80 -1.77 -2.70
CA GLU A 14 -1.71 -0.93 -2.20
C GLU A 14 -1.38 -1.34 -0.77
N VAL A 15 -0.09 -1.54 -0.49
CA VAL A 15 0.43 -1.85 0.84
C VAL A 15 1.32 -0.71 1.28
N PHE A 16 1.01 -0.13 2.44
CA PHE A 16 1.92 0.77 3.12
C PHE A 16 2.91 -0.03 3.96
N VAL A 17 4.17 0.36 3.90
CA VAL A 17 5.26 -0.24 4.65
C VAL A 17 5.95 0.85 5.44
N LYS A 18 6.12 0.64 6.75
CA LYS A 18 6.98 1.45 7.60
C LYS A 18 8.12 0.61 8.17
N VAL A 19 9.34 1.07 7.94
CA VAL A 19 10.56 0.51 8.49
C VAL A 19 10.88 1.29 9.76
N ILE A 20 10.81 0.62 10.90
CA ILE A 20 11.08 1.20 12.20
C ILE A 20 12.51 0.81 12.59
N GLY A 21 13.35 1.81 12.83
CA GLY A 21 14.65 1.66 13.45
C GLY A 21 14.53 1.78 14.96
N GLU A 22 15.41 1.09 15.69
CA GLU A 22 15.44 1.12 17.15
C GLU A 22 16.89 1.31 17.62
N ASN A 23 17.11 2.32 18.47
CA ASN A 23 18.34 2.45 19.24
C ASN A 23 18.10 1.85 20.63
N TYR A 24 18.64 0.64 20.84
CA TYR A 24 18.47 -0.09 22.10
C TYR A 24 19.11 0.63 23.30
N GLN A 25 20.24 1.31 23.11
CA GLN A 25 20.94 2.00 24.20
C GLN A 25 20.14 3.21 24.71
N GLU A 26 19.47 3.92 23.80
CA GLU A 26 18.65 5.10 24.13
C GLU A 26 17.17 4.75 24.36
N ASN A 27 16.78 3.50 24.14
CA ASN A 27 15.40 3.01 24.18
C ASN A 27 14.45 3.86 23.31
N ARG A 28 14.91 4.24 22.11
CA ARG A 28 14.19 5.12 21.17
C ARG A 28 13.87 4.39 19.87
N LYS A 29 12.65 4.57 19.39
CA LYS A 29 12.19 4.10 18.07
C LYS A 29 11.99 5.28 17.13
N PHE A 30 12.35 5.09 15.86
CA PHE A 30 12.16 6.11 14.82
C PHE A 30 11.79 5.47 13.48
N ILE A 31 11.18 6.24 12.59
CA ILE A 31 10.87 5.80 11.23
C ILE A 31 12.12 5.95 10.37
N GLY A 32 12.68 4.84 9.88
CA GLY A 32 13.81 4.84 8.97
C GLY A 32 13.39 5.04 7.52
N ALA A 33 12.27 4.43 7.11
CA ALA A 33 11.73 4.58 5.76
C ALA A 33 10.23 4.28 5.74
N THR A 34 9.55 4.86 4.76
CA THR A 34 8.18 4.48 4.41
C THR A 34 8.07 4.26 2.91
N SER A 35 7.14 3.39 2.49
CA SER A 35 6.90 3.13 1.08
C SER A 35 5.46 2.67 0.84
N PHE A 36 4.97 2.91 -0.38
CA PHE A 36 3.71 2.36 -0.89
C PHE A 36 4.03 1.40 -2.03
N LEU A 37 3.64 0.14 -1.86
CA LEU A 37 3.87 -0.93 -2.84
C LEU A 37 2.54 -1.34 -3.46
N THR A 38 2.53 -1.58 -4.76
CA THR A 38 1.34 -2.10 -5.46
C THR A 38 1.54 -3.57 -5.82
N PHE A 39 0.60 -4.41 -5.40
CA PHE A 39 0.56 -5.83 -5.72
C PHE A 39 -0.69 -6.16 -6.55
N VAL A 40 -0.65 -7.28 -7.27
CA VAL A 40 -1.78 -7.81 -8.04
C VAL A 40 -2.05 -9.23 -7.58
N ALA A 41 -3.28 -9.51 -7.19
CA ALA A 41 -3.74 -10.84 -6.83
C ALA A 41 -3.90 -11.70 -8.10
N THR A 42 -3.39 -12.93 -8.04
CA THR A 42 -3.49 -13.95 -9.10
C THR A 42 -4.12 -15.24 -8.54
N PRO A 43 -5.42 -15.22 -8.19
CA PRO A 43 -6.16 -16.42 -7.82
C PRO A 43 -6.12 -17.43 -8.97
N LYS A 44 -5.93 -18.71 -8.62
CA LYS A 44 -5.80 -19.80 -9.59
C LYS A 44 -7.14 -20.36 -10.08
N GLU A 45 -8.19 -20.25 -9.26
CA GLU A 45 -9.46 -20.98 -9.45
C GLU A 45 -10.70 -20.09 -9.43
N ASP A 46 -10.51 -18.77 -9.36
CA ASP A 46 -11.61 -17.79 -9.29
C ASP A 46 -11.36 -16.68 -10.31
N GLU A 47 -12.04 -16.78 -11.46
CA GLU A 47 -12.00 -15.79 -12.53
C GLU A 47 -12.70 -14.48 -12.10
N ASP A 48 -13.73 -14.58 -11.26
CA ASP A 48 -14.55 -13.46 -10.79
C ASP A 48 -14.02 -12.80 -9.50
N PHE A 49 -12.84 -13.24 -9.04
CA PHE A 49 -12.24 -12.73 -7.83
C PHE A 49 -12.09 -11.20 -7.87
N THR A 50 -12.65 -10.58 -6.84
CA THR A 50 -12.49 -9.16 -6.55
C THR A 50 -11.92 -8.96 -5.16
N MET A 51 -11.08 -7.94 -5.01
CA MET A 51 -10.49 -7.66 -3.70
C MET A 51 -11.55 -7.18 -2.71
N PRO A 52 -11.46 -7.61 -1.43
CA PRO A 52 -12.36 -7.11 -0.40
C PRO A 52 -12.13 -5.61 -0.18
N LYS A 53 -13.18 -4.94 0.31
CA LYS A 53 -13.05 -3.58 0.80
C LYS A 53 -12.31 -3.59 2.14
N ILE A 54 -11.46 -2.60 2.34
CA ILE A 54 -10.76 -2.41 3.61
C ILE A 54 -11.48 -1.36 4.46
N GLN A 55 -11.42 -1.53 5.78
CA GLN A 55 -11.93 -0.58 6.75
C GLN A 55 -10.80 -0.25 7.75
N PRO A 56 -10.28 0.99 7.77
CA PRO A 56 -9.28 1.40 8.75
C PRO A 56 -9.89 1.52 10.15
N GLU A 57 -9.14 1.14 11.18
CA GLU A 57 -9.58 1.08 12.58
C GLU A 57 -8.91 2.15 13.44
N THR A 58 -7.60 2.36 13.26
CA THR A 58 -6.81 3.33 14.02
C THR A 58 -6.76 4.70 13.35
N ASP A 59 -6.37 5.74 14.09
CA ASP A 59 -6.18 7.09 13.52
C ASP A 59 -5.07 7.14 12.48
N GLU A 60 -3.98 6.38 12.70
CA GLU A 60 -2.90 6.23 11.71
C GLU A 60 -3.44 5.63 10.42
N GLU A 61 -4.15 4.51 10.51
CA GLU A 61 -4.73 3.84 9.34
C GLU A 61 -5.74 4.74 8.63
N ARG A 62 -6.62 5.43 9.36
CA ARG A 62 -7.57 6.38 8.76
C ARG A 62 -6.86 7.47 7.96
N TYR A 63 -5.80 8.05 8.53
CA TYR A 63 -5.01 9.08 7.88
C TYR A 63 -4.30 8.54 6.61
N ILE A 64 -3.63 7.39 6.72
CA ILE A 64 -2.88 6.81 5.61
C ILE A 64 -3.80 6.30 4.49
N CYS A 65 -4.93 5.66 4.83
CA CYS A 65 -5.93 5.17 3.88
C CYS A 65 -6.67 6.30 3.16
N ALA A 66 -6.91 7.45 3.82
CA ALA A 66 -7.56 8.60 3.18
C ALA A 66 -6.80 9.10 1.93
N GLY A 67 -5.46 8.95 1.90
CA GLY A 67 -4.63 9.33 0.77
C GLY A 67 -4.61 8.35 -0.42
N TYR A 68 -5.21 7.15 -0.28
CA TYR A 68 -5.13 6.09 -1.29
C TYR A 68 -5.64 6.54 -2.66
N GLY A 69 -6.77 7.26 -2.71
CA GLY A 69 -7.39 7.67 -3.97
C GLY A 69 -6.46 8.53 -4.84
N SER A 70 -5.71 9.45 -4.22
CA SER A 70 -4.75 10.30 -4.92
C SER A 70 -3.53 9.52 -5.39
N ARG A 71 -2.95 8.67 -4.53
CA ARG A 71 -1.80 7.82 -4.89
C ARG A 71 -2.13 6.87 -6.04
N ARG A 72 -3.33 6.28 -6.02
CA ARG A 72 -3.83 5.40 -7.09
C ARG A 72 -3.93 6.12 -8.44
N LYS A 73 -4.29 7.40 -8.47
CA LYS A 73 -4.33 8.18 -9.72
C LYS A 73 -2.93 8.38 -10.29
N ILE A 74 -1.99 8.84 -9.46
CA ILE A 74 -0.58 9.01 -9.84
C ILE A 74 0.00 7.69 -10.36
N ARG A 75 -0.25 6.56 -9.67
CA ARG A 75 0.23 5.25 -10.10
C ARG A 75 -0.35 4.85 -11.47
N GLN A 76 -1.60 5.18 -11.76
CA GLN A 76 -2.21 4.89 -13.07
C GLN A 76 -1.58 5.72 -14.19
N GLU A 77 -1.25 6.98 -13.94
CA GLU A 77 -0.55 7.85 -14.89
C GLU A 77 0.84 7.29 -15.19
N GLN A 78 1.61 6.97 -14.15
CA GLN A 78 2.93 6.32 -14.29
C GLN A 78 2.85 5.01 -15.09
N ARG A 79 1.83 4.16 -14.86
CA ARG A 79 1.67 2.92 -15.65
C ARG A 79 1.46 3.18 -17.14
N LYS A 80 0.75 4.27 -17.50
CA LYS A 80 0.54 4.62 -18.91
C LYS A 80 1.86 5.08 -19.54
N GLU A 81 2.64 5.85 -18.81
CA GLU A 81 3.98 6.28 -19.24
C GLU A 81 4.92 5.07 -19.40
N ASP A 82 4.95 4.17 -18.42
CA ASP A 82 5.74 2.93 -18.45
C ASP A 82 5.42 2.08 -19.69
N GLN A 83 4.14 2.02 -20.11
CA GLN A 83 3.69 1.28 -21.29
C GLN A 83 4.11 1.90 -22.62
N ILE A 84 4.39 3.21 -22.66
CA ILE A 84 4.85 3.90 -23.86
C ILE A 84 6.34 3.63 -24.13
N ILE A 85 7.10 3.33 -23.07
CA ILE A 85 8.54 3.10 -23.12
C ILE A 85 8.89 1.63 -23.47
N GLN A 86 7.94 0.70 -23.29
CA GLN A 86 8.07 -0.72 -23.66
C GLN A 86 7.75 -0.98 -25.13
#